data_AF-A0A356GTD4-F1
#
_entry.id   AF-A0A356GTD4-F1
#
_cell.length_a   1.000
_cell.length_b   1.000
_cell.length_c   1.000
_cell.angle_alpha   90.00
_cell.angle_beta   90.00
_cell.angle_gamma   90.00
#
_symmetry.space_group_name_H-M   'P 1'
#
loop_
_entity.id
_entity.type
_entity.pdbx_description
1 polymer ?
#
loop_
_entity_poly.entity_id
_entity_poly.type
_entity_poly.pdbx_seq_one_letter_code
_entity_poly.pdbx_strand_id
1 'polypeptide(L)' 'MMAREVEKIEYIIRECLNFVRPAELGLREVRIDRVVEGVVTRMKTVHSGMEFQVHKPADVELVAESDGSLLEQAITNLLS' A
#
# COMPACT_ATOMS: atom_id res chain seq x y z
N MET A 1 -15.70 6.58 22.00
CA MET A 1 -16.60 6.29 20.87
C MET A 1 -16.44 7.33 19.75
N MET A 2 -16.53 8.64 20.04
CA MET A 2 -16.32 9.69 19.02
C MET A 2 -14.92 9.72 18.37
N ALA A 3 -13.85 9.48 19.13
CA ALA A 3 -12.48 9.51 18.57
C ALA A 3 -12.28 8.53 17.39
N ARG A 4 -12.85 7.32 17.48
CA ARG A 4 -12.76 6.31 16.40
C ARG A 4 -13.52 6.70 15.14
N GLU A 5 -14.62 7.45 15.27
CA GLU A 5 -15.37 7.90 14.09
C GLU A 5 -14.68 9.07 13.41
N VAL A 6 -14.06 9.96 14.20
CA VAL A 6 -13.23 11.05 13.67
C VAL A 6 -12.02 10.51 12.90
N GLU A 7 -11.33 9.49 13.43
CA GLU A 7 -10.22 8.80 12.73
C GLU A 7 -10.65 8.19 11.40
N LYS A 8 -11.84 7.57 11.34
CA LYS A 8 -12.38 7.02 10.09
C LYS A 8 -12.70 8.10 9.07
N ILE A 9 -13.31 9.20 9.50
CA ILE A 9 -13.64 10.32 8.62
C ILE A 9 -12.35 10.97 8.09
N GLU A 10 -11.34 11.14 8.93
CA GLU A 10 -10.04 11.68 8.53
C GLU A 10 -9.35 10.77 7.50
N TYR A 11 -9.41 9.45 7.70
CA TYR A 11 -8.92 8.47 6.74
C TYR A 11 -9.63 8.59 5.38
N ILE A 12 -10.96 8.67 5.37
CA ILE A 12 -11.75 8.82 4.13
C ILE A 12 -11.41 10.13 3.41
N ILE A 13 -11.33 11.25 4.13
CA ILE A 13 -10.98 12.54 3.54
C ILE A 13 -9.57 12.48 2.92
N ARG A 14 -8.61 11.82 3.59
CA ARG A 14 -7.25 11.66 3.09
C ARG A 14 -7.21 10.83 1.81
N GLU A 15 -7.93 9.71 1.76
CA GLU A 15 -8.07 8.89 0.55
C GLU A 15 -8.70 9.69 -0.61
N CYS A 16 -9.77 10.45 -0.34
CA CYS A 16 -10.41 11.30 -1.34
C CYS A 16 -9.47 12.41 -1.86
N LEU A 17 -8.69 13.05 -0.99
CA LEU A 17 -7.72 14.08 -1.41
C LEU A 17 -6.56 13.48 -2.21
N ASN A 18 -6.13 12.25 -1.90
CA ASN A 18 -5.14 11.52 -2.69
C ASN A 18 -5.68 11.14 -4.09
N PHE A 19 -6.98 10.86 -4.22
CA PHE A 19 -7.62 10.55 -5.50
C PHE A 19 -7.76 11.77 -6.43
N VAL A 20 -8.05 12.95 -5.87
CA VAL A 20 -8.36 14.16 -6.66
C VAL A 20 -7.12 15.02 -6.96
N ARG A 21 -6.01 14.85 -6.23
CA ARG A 21 -4.77 15.55 -6.60
C ARG A 21 -4.28 15.01 -7.96
N PRO A 22 -4.03 15.88 -8.95
CA PRO A 22 -3.08 15.54 -10.00
C PRO A 22 -1.73 15.43 -9.30
N ALA A 23 -1.42 14.24 -8.78
CA ALA A 23 -0.12 13.99 -8.19
C ALA A 23 0.88 14.18 -9.33
N GLU A 24 1.79 15.13 -9.18
CA GLU A 24 3.08 15.00 -9.85
C GLU A 24 3.61 13.63 -9.41
N LEU A 25 3.51 12.65 -10.29
CA LEU A 25 3.90 11.28 -9.98
C LEU A 25 5.39 11.32 -9.66
N GLY A 26 5.76 10.92 -8.44
CA GLY A 26 7.16 10.78 -8.03
C GLY A 26 7.78 9.53 -8.65
N LEU A 27 7.67 9.40 -9.98
CA LEU A 27 8.14 8.25 -10.73
C LEU A 27 9.64 8.06 -10.50
N ARG A 28 9.99 6.89 -10.00
CA ARG A 28 11.35 6.43 -9.81
C ARG A 28 11.39 4.93 -10.01
N GLU A 29 12.58 4.39 -10.19
CA GLU A 29 12.77 2.96 -10.12
C GLU A 29 12.44 2.47 -8.70
N VAL A 30 11.51 1.53 -8.60
CA VAL A 30 11.05 0.95 -7.33
C VAL A 30 11.23 -0.56 -7.36
N ARG A 31 11.80 -1.08 -6.28
CA ARG A 31 11.93 -2.50 -5.98
C ARG A 31 10.59 -3.07 -5.49
N ILE A 32 9.85 -3.74 -6.38
CA ILE A 32 8.49 -4.24 -6.14
C ILE A 32 8.46 -5.31 -5.05
N ASP A 33 9.50 -6.15 -4.99
CA ASP A 33 9.69 -7.14 -3.93
C ASP A 33 9.64 -6.48 -2.54
N ARG A 34 10.35 -5.37 -2.35
CA ARG A 34 10.38 -4.64 -1.07
C ARG A 34 9.04 -3.98 -0.74
N VAL A 35 8.33 -3.46 -1.72
CA VAL A 35 7.01 -2.85 -1.51
C VAL A 35 6.01 -3.90 -1.04
N VAL A 36 5.95 -5.05 -1.73
CA VAL A 36 5.04 -6.14 -1.38
C VAL A 36 5.37 -6.71 0.01
N GLU A 37 6.65 -6.92 0.33
CA GLU A 37 7.08 -7.37 1.67
C GLU A 37 6.66 -6.39 2.77
N GLY A 38 6.81 -5.08 2.53
CA GLY A 38 6.39 -4.04 3.47
C GLY A 38 4.88 -4.05 3.73
N VAL A 39 4.08 -4.15 2.66
CA VAL A 39 2.61 -4.24 2.77
C VAL A 39 2.20 -5.50 3.54
N VAL A 40 2.72 -6.66 3.15
CA VAL A 40 2.38 -7.94 3.79
C VAL A 40 2.76 -7.94 5.28
N THR A 41 3.89 -7.36 5.65
CA THR A 41 4.32 -7.24 7.05
C THR A 41 3.33 -6.41 7.87
N ARG A 42 2.84 -5.29 7.32
CA ARG A 42 1.79 -4.48 7.97
C ARG A 42 0.47 -5.24 8.06
N MET A 43 0.05 -5.91 6.98
CA MET A 43 -1.19 -6.69 6.97
C MET A 43 -1.18 -7.83 7.99
N LYS A 44 -0.06 -8.53 8.16
CA LYS A 44 0.11 -9.54 9.22
C LYS A 44 -0.04 -8.94 10.63
N THR A 45 0.42 -7.72 10.83
CA THR A 45 0.29 -7.00 12.11
C THR A 45 -1.17 -6.64 12.40
N VAL A 46 -1.91 -6.19 11.39
CA VAL A 46 -3.31 -5.77 11.52
C VAL A 46 -4.27 -6.97 11.58
N HIS A 47 -3.96 -8.06 10.89
CA HIS A 47 -4.82 -9.24 10.75
C HIS A 47 -4.13 -10.51 11.28
N SER A 48 -4.00 -10.62 12.60
CA SER A 48 -3.30 -11.71 13.28
C SER A 48 -3.88 -13.12 13.07
N GLY A 49 -5.05 -13.25 12.45
CA GLY A 49 -5.69 -14.53 12.10
C GLY A 49 -5.64 -14.90 10.62
N MET A 50 -5.01 -14.09 9.76
CA MET A 50 -4.91 -14.34 8.32
C MET A 50 -3.49 -14.74 7.91
N GLU A 51 -3.39 -15.77 7.07
CA GLU A 51 -2.12 -16.18 6.47
C GLU A 51 -1.89 -15.44 5.14
N PHE A 52 -0.71 -14.84 5.00
CA PHE A 52 -0.29 -14.17 3.77
C PHE A 52 0.89 -14.90 3.15
N GLN A 53 0.78 -15.24 1.86
CA GLN A 53 1.82 -15.89 1.08
C GLN A 53 2.25 -14.98 -0.08
N VAL A 54 3.56 -14.81 -0.26
CA VAL A 54 4.13 -14.06 -1.39
C VAL A 54 4.81 -15.05 -2.32
N HIS A 55 4.32 -15.11 -3.55
CA HIS A 55 4.92 -15.92 -4.61
C HIS A 55 5.78 -15.03 -5.49
N LYS A 56 7.11 -15.17 -5.39
CA LYS A 56 8.06 -14.46 -6.25
C LYS A 56 8.60 -15.39 -7.33
N PRO A 57 8.65 -14.96 -8.61
CA PRO A 57 9.38 -15.69 -9.63
C PRO A 57 10.89 -15.72 -9.28
N ALA A 58 11.54 -16.87 -9.53
CA ALA A 58 12.98 -17.00 -9.37
C ALA A 58 13.72 -16.24 -10.49
N ASP A 59 14.86 -15.64 -10.16
CA ASP A 59 15.81 -15.01 -11.10
C ASP A 59 15.23 -13.87 -11.96
N VAL A 60 14.19 -13.18 -11.48
CA VAL A 60 13.66 -11.97 -12.12
C VAL A 60 13.91 -10.77 -11.22
N GLU A 61 14.51 -9.73 -11.79
CA GLU A 61 14.62 -8.44 -11.10
C GLU A 61 13.26 -7.75 -11.12
N LEU A 62 12.65 -7.64 -9.94
CA LEU A 62 11.32 -7.06 -9.76
C LEU A 62 11.44 -5.55 -9.53
N VAL A 63 11.82 -4.83 -10.59
CA VAL A 63 11.86 -3.36 -10.64
C VAL A 63 10.81 -2.81 -11.60
N ALA A 64 10.19 -1.69 -11.24
CA ALA A 64 9.36 -0.93 -12.16
C ALA A 64 9.50 0.58 -11.91
N GLU A 65 9.28 1.38 -12.95
CA GLU A 65 9.15 2.83 -12.80
C GLU A 65 7.76 3.15 -12.24
N SER A 66 7.72 3.66 -11.01
CA SER A 66 6.46 3.91 -10.30
C SER A 66 6.64 4.94 -9.18
N ASP A 67 5.53 5.51 -8.73
CA ASP A 67 5.49 6.18 -7.42
C ASP A 67 5.29 5.12 -6.35
N GLY A 68 6.35 4.83 -5.60
CA GLY A 68 6.33 3.76 -4.58
C GLY A 68 5.28 3.96 -3.48
N SER A 69 4.89 5.21 -3.18
CA SER A 69 3.88 5.48 -2.15
C SER A 69 2.46 5.16 -2.65
N LEU A 70 2.15 5.52 -3.89
CA LEU A 70 0.88 5.19 -4.53
C LEU A 70 0.77 3.68 -4.80
N LEU A 71 1.88 3.03 -5.18
CA LEU A 71 1.90 1.57 -5.36
C LEU A 71 1.64 0.84 -4.03
N GLU A 72 2.26 1.26 -2.94
CA GLU A 72 2.02 0.72 -1.60
C GLU A 72 0.54 0.87 -1.19
N GLN A 73 -0.03 2.06 -1.41
CA GLN A 73 -1.44 2.34 -1.13
C GLN A 73 -2.37 1.46 -1.97
N ALA A 74 -2.11 1.35 -3.28
CA ALA A 74 -2.91 0.53 -4.19
C ALA A 74 -2.93 -0.94 -3.77
N ILE A 75 -1.77 -1.52 -3.42
CA ILE A 75 -1.69 -2.92 -2.95
C ILE A 75 -2.42 -3.09 -1.62
N THR A 76 -2.27 -2.13 -0.69
CA THR A 76 -2.96 -2.16 0.61
C THR A 76 -4.48 -2.15 0.42
N ASN A 77 -4.99 -1.31 -0.49
CA ASN A 77 -6.41 -1.20 -0.79
C ASN A 77 -6.99 -2.46 -1.44
N LEU A 78 -6.18 -3.24 -2.17
CA LEU A 78 -6.61 -4.53 -2.73
C LEU A 78 -6.69 -5.64 -1.69
N LEU A 79 -5.95 -5.53 -0.59
CA LEU A 79 -5.86 -6.56 0.46
C LEU A 79 -6.74 -6.29 1.68
N SER A 80 -7.33 -5.09 1.79
CA SER A 80 -8.22 -4.66 2.88
C SER A 80 -9.68 -4.98 2.57
#